data_AF-A0A349D044-F1
#
_entry.id   AF-A0A349D044-F1
#
_cell.length_a   1.000
_cell.length_b   1.000
_cell.length_c   1.000
_cell.angle_alpha   90.00
_cell.angle_beta   90.00
_cell.angle_gamma   90.00
#
_symmetry.space_group_name_H-M   'P 1'
#
loop_
_entity.id
_entity.type
_entity.pdbx_description
1 polymer ?
#
loop_
_entity_poly.entity_id
_entity_poly.type
_entity_poly.pdbx_seq_one_letter_code
_entity_poly.pdbx_strand_id
1 'polypeptide(L)'
;MKTFSRWLLAAAMVFAGISHLFWARKEFQAQVPDFAVEKTGLDRDAVVVASGVVEVMFGTALVALPASRRRVGALLAAFFIAIFPGNVEQFTR
;
A
#
# COMPACT_ATOMS: atom_id res chain seq x y z
N MET A 1 2.67 4.51 -23.77
CA MET A 1 2.25 5.13 -22.47
C MET A 1 1.83 4.08 -21.43
N LYS A 2 0.83 3.23 -21.67
CA LYS A 2 0.31 2.25 -20.69
C LYS A 2 1.36 1.33 -20.03
N THR A 3 2.38 0.91 -20.78
CA THR A 3 3.46 0.05 -20.26
C THR A 3 4.37 0.78 -19.29
N PHE A 4 4.80 2.00 -19.63
CA PHE A 4 5.68 2.82 -18.79
C PHE A 4 5.00 3.16 -17.46
N SER A 5 3.75 3.67 -17.50
CA SER A 5 2.99 4.00 -16.29
C SER A 5 2.80 2.79 -15.37
N ARG A 6 2.63 1.59 -15.93
CA ARG A 6 2.52 0.35 -15.15
C ARG A 6 3.83 0.00 -14.45
N TRP A 7 4.96 0.13 -15.14
CA TRP A 7 6.28 -0.11 -14.52
C TRP A 7 6.58 0.90 -13.43
N LEU A 8 6.27 2.18 -13.68
CA LEU A 8 6.40 3.23 -12.67
C LEU A 8 5.53 2.95 -11.45
N LEU A 9 4.26 2.59 -11.66
CA LEU A 9 3.36 2.21 -10.56
C LEU A 9 3.87 0.99 -9.80
N ALA A 10 4.30 -0.06 -10.50
CA ALA A 10 4.86 -1.25 -9.86
C ALA A 10 6.09 -0.93 -9.01
N ALA A 11 7.01 -0.12 -9.54
CA ALA A 11 8.20 0.32 -8.82
C ALA A 11 7.84 1.16 -7.59
N ALA A 12 6.90 2.10 -7.72
CA ALA A 12 6.43 2.91 -6.59
C ALA A 12 5.80 2.06 -5.49
N MET A 13 4.96 1.08 -5.86
CA MET A 13 4.34 0.15 -4.90
C MET A 13 5.39 -0.68 -4.15
N VAL A 14 6.37 -1.25 -4.86
CA VAL A 14 7.44 -2.03 -4.22
C VAL A 14 8.29 -1.13 -3.33
N PHE A 15 8.64 0.07 -3.79
CA PHE A 15 9.42 1.02 -3.01
C PHE A 15 8.70 1.44 -1.72
N ALA A 16 7.41 1.81 -1.81
CA ALA A 16 6.58 2.14 -0.66
C ALA A 16 6.52 0.98 0.34
N GLY A 17 6.19 -0.22 -0.13
CA GLY A 17 6.09 -1.38 0.75
C GLY A 17 7.42 -1.77 1.40
N ILE A 18 8.54 -1.67 0.69
CA ILE A 18 9.87 -1.85 1.30
C ILE A 18 10.15 -0.75 2.34
N SER A 19 9.78 0.50 2.06
CA SER A 19 9.98 1.58 3.02
C SER A 19 9.21 1.35 4.34
N HIS A 20 7.99 0.81 4.29
CA HIS A 20 7.21 0.40 5.47
C HIS A 20 7.96 -0.65 6.29
N LEU A 21 8.62 -1.60 5.60
CA LEU A 21 9.27 -2.74 6.24
C LEU A 21 10.63 -2.39 6.86
N PHE A 22 11.38 -1.44 6.28
CA PHE A 22 12.80 -1.27 6.61
C PHE A 22 13.16 0.08 7.28
N TRP A 23 12.67 1.22 6.81
CA TRP A 23 13.22 2.52 7.26
C TRP A 23 12.20 3.61 7.58
N ALA A 24 10.98 3.54 7.04
CA ALA A 24 9.95 4.57 7.24
C ALA A 24 8.83 4.11 8.18
N ARG A 25 9.01 2.95 8.85
CA ARG A 25 7.94 2.29 9.60
C ARG A 25 7.31 3.20 10.65
N LYS A 26 8.12 3.96 11.39
CA LYS A 26 7.65 4.83 12.46
C LYS A 26 6.81 5.99 11.92
N GLU A 27 7.24 6.55 10.80
CA GLU A 27 6.55 7.63 10.10
C GLU A 27 5.19 7.15 9.57
N PHE A 28 5.12 5.91 9.07
CA PHE A 28 3.86 5.32 8.62
C PHE A 28 2.90 4.95 9.76
N GLN A 29 3.41 4.62 10.95
CA GLN A 29 2.53 4.39 12.11
C GLN A 29 1.72 5.64 12.48
N ALA A 30 2.27 6.84 12.29
CA ALA A 30 1.54 8.10 12.51
C ALA A 30 0.40 8.31 11.51
N GLN A 31 0.46 7.64 10.36
CA GLN A 31 -0.57 7.68 9.32
C GLN A 31 -1.65 6.61 9.51
N VAL A 32 -1.53 5.72 10.51
CA VAL A 32 -2.55 4.69 10.75
C VAL A 32 -3.71 5.31 11.53
N PRO A 33 -4.91 5.41 10.93
CA PRO A 33 -6.07 5.98 11.58
C PRO A 33 -6.60 5.04 12.67
N ASP A 34 -7.20 5.60 13.73
CA ASP A 34 -7.63 4.81 14.89
C ASP A 34 -8.69 3.77 14.53
N PHE A 35 -9.57 4.08 13.57
CA PHE A 35 -10.58 3.12 13.10
C PHE A 35 -9.95 1.87 12.44
N ALA A 36 -8.74 1.97 11.87
CA ALA A 36 -8.08 0.83 11.25
C ALA A 36 -7.63 -0.17 12.32
N VAL A 37 -7.09 0.33 13.44
CA VAL A 37 -6.75 -0.47 14.61
C VAL A 37 -8.00 -1.12 15.19
N GLU A 38 -9.07 -0.35 15.36
CA GLU A 38 -10.35 -0.86 15.89
C GLU A 38 -10.96 -1.96 15.02
N LYS A 39 -11.02 -1.76 13.69
CA LYS A 39 -11.64 -2.73 12.77
C LYS A 39 -10.82 -4.00 12.56
N THR A 40 -9.49 -3.89 12.59
CA THR A 40 -8.60 -5.03 12.30
C THR A 40 -8.18 -5.78 13.56
N GLY A 41 -8.25 -5.15 14.73
CA GLY A 41 -7.68 -5.67 15.97
C GLY A 41 -6.15 -5.72 15.98
N LEU A 42 -5.51 -5.15 14.96
CA LEU A 42 -4.06 -5.06 14.83
C LEU A 42 -3.56 -3.74 15.42
N ASP A 43 -2.41 -3.77 16.08
CA ASP A 43 -1.74 -2.52 16.45
C ASP A 43 -1.22 -1.77 15.20
N ARG A 44 -0.81 -0.50 15.40
CA ARG A 44 -0.37 0.35 14.28
C ARG A 44 0.85 -0.22 13.54
N ASP A 45 1.77 -0.90 14.24
CA ASP A 45 2.95 -1.49 13.60
C ASP A 45 2.55 -2.65 12.68
N ALA A 46 1.69 -3.54 13.18
CA ALA A 46 1.17 -4.66 12.42
C ALA A 46 0.37 -4.20 11.19
N VAL A 47 -0.42 -3.12 11.29
CA VAL A 47 -1.12 -2.53 10.14
C VAL A 47 -0.12 -2.05 9.07
N VAL A 48 0.95 -1.35 9.46
CA VAL A 48 1.98 -0.85 8.53
C VAL A 48 2.76 -2.00 7.87
N VAL A 49 3.12 -3.02 8.63
CA VAL A 49 3.83 -4.20 8.09
C VAL A 49 2.93 -4.95 7.11
N ALA A 50 1.66 -5.19 7.48
CA ALA A 50 0.71 -5.88 6.62
C ALA A 50 0.45 -5.10 5.32
N SER A 51 0.25 -3.78 5.40
CA SER A 51 0.07 -2.95 4.20
C SER A 51 1.33 -2.96 3.32
N GLY A 52 2.53 -2.86 3.90
CA GLY A 52 3.78 -2.92 3.16
C GLY A 52 3.98 -4.22 2.39
N VAL A 53 3.65 -5.36 2.99
CA VAL A 53 3.67 -6.66 2.30
C VAL A 53 2.68 -6.69 1.12
N VAL A 54 1.45 -6.22 1.35
CA VAL A 54 0.41 -6.16 0.31
C VAL A 54 0.83 -5.25 -0.85
N GLU A 55 1.47 -4.12 -0.57
CA GLU A 55 1.99 -3.21 -1.59
C GLU A 55 3.07 -3.84 -2.46
N VAL A 56 4.04 -4.53 -1.85
CA VAL A 56 5.06 -5.29 -2.60
C VAL A 56 4.39 -6.35 -3.47
N MET A 57 3.42 -7.10 -2.93
CA MET A 57 2.67 -8.11 -3.69
C MET A 57 1.94 -7.50 -4.89
N PHE A 58 1.28 -6.35 -4.73
CA PHE A 58 0.63 -5.66 -5.85
C PHE A 58 1.63 -5.17 -6.90
N GLY A 59 2.74 -4.57 -6.46
CA GLY A 59 3.79 -4.11 -7.35
C GLY A 59 4.39 -5.25 -8.18
N THR A 60 4.70 -6.38 -7.55
CA THR A 60 5.16 -7.60 -8.23
C THR A 60 4.08 -8.17 -9.16
N ALA A 61 2.82 -8.25 -8.71
CA ALA A 61 1.72 -8.80 -9.50
C ALA A 61 1.45 -7.99 -10.78
N LEU A 62 1.59 -6.67 -10.76
CA LEU A 62 1.46 -5.82 -11.95
C LEU A 62 2.47 -6.16 -13.05
N VAL A 63 3.61 -6.75 -12.70
CA VAL A 63 4.66 -7.18 -13.62
C VAL A 63 4.52 -8.66 -13.97
N ALA A 64 4.42 -9.52 -12.95
CA ALA A 64 4.46 -10.97 -13.08
C ALA A 64 3.17 -11.60 -13.61
N LEU A 65 2.00 -10.92 -13.50
CA LEU A 65 0.70 -11.46 -13.92
C LEU A 65 0.10 -10.69 -15.11
N PRO A 66 0.71 -10.73 -16.30
CA PRO A 66 0.28 -9.95 -17.45
C PRO A 66 -1.13 -10.30 -17.95
N ALA A 67 -1.56 -11.55 -17.78
CA ALA A 67 -2.91 -11.99 -18.14
C ALA A 67 -4.01 -11.45 -17.21
N SER A 68 -3.66 -11.09 -15.97
CA SER A 68 -4.60 -10.66 -14.93
C SER A 68 -4.55 -9.16 -14.62
N ARG A 69 -3.88 -8.36 -15.47
CA ARG A 69 -3.62 -6.92 -15.27
C ARG A 69 -4.88 -6.13 -14.89
N ARG A 70 -6.02 -6.41 -15.53
CA ARG A 70 -7.28 -5.70 -15.24
C ARG A 70 -7.79 -6.00 -13.83
N ARG A 71 -7.70 -7.26 -13.38
CA ARG A 71 -8.11 -7.67 -12.03
C ARG A 71 -7.15 -7.11 -10.98
N VAL A 72 -5.84 -7.24 -11.19
CA VAL A 72 -4.81 -6.68 -10.28
C VAL A 72 -4.98 -5.17 -10.15
N GLY A 73 -5.19 -4.45 -11.26
CA GLY A 73 -5.41 -3.00 -11.24
C GLY A 73 -6.69 -2.59 -10.49
N ALA A 74 -7.78 -3.35 -10.65
CA ALA A 74 -9.02 -3.08 -9.91
C ALA A 74 -8.86 -3.31 -8.40
N LEU A 75 -8.18 -4.39 -8.01
CA LEU A 75 -7.88 -4.69 -6.60
C LEU A 75 -6.93 -3.64 -6.01
N LEU A 76 -5.93 -3.20 -6.76
CA LEU A 76 -5.04 -2.13 -6.34
C LEU A 76 -5.78 -0.80 -6.17
N ALA A 77 -6.73 -0.48 -7.06
CA ALA A 77 -7.56 0.71 -6.91
C ALA A 77 -8.42 0.65 -5.63
N ALA A 78 -9.03 -0.51 -5.35
CA ALA A 78 -9.77 -0.72 -4.09
C ALA A 78 -8.86 -0.61 -2.86
N PHE A 79 -7.63 -1.13 -2.95
CA PHE A 79 -6.63 -0.98 -1.90
C PHE A 79 -6.26 0.48 -1.65
N PHE A 80 -6.02 1.27 -2.71
CA PHE A 80 -5.76 2.71 -2.56
C PHE A 80 -6.90 3.45 -1.87
N ILE A 81 -8.16 3.12 -2.18
CA ILE A 81 -9.32 3.70 -1.48
C ILE A 81 -9.29 3.33 0.01
N ALA A 82 -8.93 2.09 0.35
CA ALA A 82 -8.90 1.62 1.72
C ALA A 82 -7.79 2.30 2.55
N ILE A 83 -6.61 2.57 1.97
CA ILE A 83 -5.50 3.22 2.67
C ILE A 83 -5.55 4.75 2.64
N PHE A 84 -6.33 5.34 1.73
CA PHE A 84 -6.43 6.79 1.54
C PHE A 84 -6.70 7.60 2.83
N PRO A 85 -7.54 7.13 3.79
CA PRO A 85 -7.73 7.85 5.05
C PRO A 85 -6.42 8.09 5.81
N GLY A 86 -5.45 7.17 5.73
CA GLY A 86 -4.15 7.35 6.39
C GLY A 86 -3.34 8.50 5.82
N ASN A 87 -3.41 8.73 4.49
CA ASN A 87 -2.80 9.91 3.86
C ASN A 87 -3.43 11.21 4.35
N VAL A 88 -4.73 11.22 4.66
CA VAL A 88 -5.40 12.40 5.24
C VAL A 88 -4.95 12.60 6.69
N GLU A 89 -4.95 11.52 7.47
CA GLU A 89 -4.56 11.53 8.88
C GLU A 89 -3.16 12.15 9.07
N GLN A 90 -2.23 11.87 8.14
CA GLN A 90 -0.87 12.41 8.09
C GLN A 90 -0.78 13.95 8.14
N PHE A 91 -1.78 14.66 7.60
CA PHE A 91 -1.77 16.12 7.55
C PHE A 91 -2.65 16.76 8.63
N THR A 92 -3.45 15.96 9.31
CA THR A 92 -4.40 16.43 10.34
C THR A 92 -3.91 16.20 11.77
N ARG A 93 -2.79 15.48 11.94
CA ARG A 93 -2.12 15.21 13.21
C ARG A 93 -0.67 15.67 13.14
#